data_AF-A0A537TGP5-F1
#
_entry.id   AF-A0A537TGP5-F1
#
_cell.length_a   1.000
_cell.length_b   1.000
_cell.length_c   1.000
_cell.angle_alpha   90.00
_cell.angle_beta   90.00
_cell.angle_gamma   90.00
#
_symmetry.space_group_name_H-M   'P 1'
#
loop_
_entity.id
_entity.type
_entity.pdbx_description
1 polymer ?
#
loop_
_entity_poly.entity_id
_entity_poly.type
_entity_poly.pdbx_seq_one_letter_code
_entity_poly.pdbx_strand_id
1 'polypeptide(L)' 'MPRPSGPKPRFVPVDVVEARRLTGLTTAQLLSLPGTQSVRRVFPGGRREAALRLPAELVPGASLGEGGVAFAV' A
#
# COMPACT_ATOMS: atom_id res chain seq x y z
N MET A 1 -3.39 -33.40 4.53
CA MET A 1 -3.94 -32.36 3.63
C MET A 1 -3.04 -31.14 3.68
N PRO A 2 -2.26 -30.82 2.63
CA PRO A 2 -1.55 -29.54 2.58
C PRO A 2 -2.59 -28.43 2.43
N ARG A 3 -2.65 -27.50 3.38
CA ARG A 3 -3.46 -26.27 3.24
C ARG A 3 -3.00 -25.58 1.95
N PRO A 4 -3.91 -25.17 1.04
CA PRO A 4 -3.51 -24.33 -0.07
C PRO A 4 -2.95 -23.05 0.54
N SER A 5 -1.63 -22.94 0.53
CA SER A 5 -0.94 -21.70 0.82
C SER A 5 -1.15 -20.83 -0.40
N GLY A 6 -2.38 -20.34 -0.57
CA GLY A 6 -2.66 -19.25 -1.48
C GLY A 6 -1.66 -18.13 -1.16
N PRO A 7 -1.21 -17.37 -2.17
CA PRO A 7 -0.28 -16.27 -1.94
C PRO A 7 -0.87 -15.39 -0.84
N LYS A 8 -0.19 -15.29 0.31
CA LYS A 8 -0.59 -14.38 1.38
C LYS A 8 -0.82 -13.02 0.72
N PRO A 9 -1.98 -12.37 0.92
CA PRO A 9 -2.24 -11.07 0.32
C PRO A 9 -1.13 -10.13 0.78
N ARG A 10 -0.22 -9.82 -0.16
CA ARG A 10 0.91 -8.94 0.08
C ARG A 10 0.35 -7.54 -0.07
N PHE A 11 0.54 -6.71 0.94
CA PHE A 11 0.12 -5.34 0.90
C PHE A 11 1.34 -4.44 0.87
N VAL A 12 1.31 -3.45 -0.01
CA VAL A 12 2.34 -2.46 -0.18
C VAL A 12 1.77 -1.09 0.17
N PRO A 13 2.44 -0.34 1.06
CA PRO A 13 2.10 1.04 1.28
C PRO A 13 2.59 1.89 0.11
N VAL A 14 1.67 2.64 -0.50
CA VAL A 14 1.88 3.48 -1.67
C VAL A 14 1.32 4.86 -1.37
N ASP A 15 2.06 5.91 -1.70
CA ASP A 15 1.55 7.27 -1.55
C ASP A 15 0.23 7.47 -2.30
N VAL A 16 -0.71 8.24 -1.73
CA VAL A 16 -2.06 8.41 -2.33
C VAL A 16 -1.97 8.91 -3.77
N VAL A 17 -1.03 9.81 -4.06
CA VAL A 17 -0.80 10.36 -5.41
C VAL A 17 -0.34 9.26 -6.38
N GLU A 18 0.60 8.43 -5.94
CA GLU A 18 1.16 7.35 -6.77
C GLU A 18 0.13 6.23 -6.97
N ALA A 19 -0.61 5.88 -5.92
CA ALA A 19 -1.70 4.92 -5.96
C ALA A 19 -2.75 5.30 -7.01
N ARG A 20 -3.14 6.58 -7.05
CA ARG A 20 -4.07 7.09 -8.07
C ARG A 20 -3.47 7.06 -9.47
N ARG A 21 -2.17 7.34 -9.63
CA ARG A 21 -1.49 7.25 -10.93
C ARG A 21 -1.40 5.83 -11.46
N LEU A 22 -1.05 4.87 -10.61
CA LEU A 22 -0.86 3.46 -11.01
C LEU A 22 -2.17 2.76 -11.32
N THR A 23 -3.21 3.01 -10.52
CA THR A 23 -4.50 2.32 -10.66
C THR A 23 -5.52 3.09 -11.49
N GLY A 24 -5.34 4.40 -11.66
CA GLY A 24 -6.36 5.28 -12.24
C GLY A 24 -7.61 5.47 -11.35
N LEU A 25 -7.63 4.86 -10.16
CA LEU A 25 -8.77 4.91 -9.24
C LEU A 25 -8.70 6.13 -8.33
N THR A 26 -9.85 6.54 -7.78
CA THR A 26 -9.88 7.56 -6.72
C THR A 26 -9.52 6.94 -5.37
N THR A 27 -9.08 7.77 -4.41
CA THR A 27 -8.80 7.32 -3.04
C THR A 27 -9.99 6.57 -2.42
N ALA A 28 -11.22 7.03 -2.66
CA ALA A 28 -12.42 6.38 -2.17
C ALA A 28 -12.64 4.99 -2.80
N GLN A 29 -12.43 4.86 -4.11
CA GLN A 29 -12.51 3.57 -4.78
C GLN A 29 -11.44 2.61 -4.28
N LEU A 30 -10.22 3.11 -4.06
CA LEU A 30 -9.14 2.32 -3.48
C LEU A 30 -9.50 1.82 -2.07
N LEU A 31 -10.06 2.68 -1.22
CA LEU A 31 -10.49 2.31 0.14
C LEU A 31 -11.68 1.35 0.17
N SER A 32 -12.48 1.30 -0.90
CA SER A 32 -13.52 0.28 -1.06
C SER A 32 -12.97 -1.10 -1.43
N LEU A 33 -11.68 -1.21 -1.78
CA LEU A 33 -11.08 -2.51 -2.11
C LEU A 33 -10.78 -3.32 -0.85
N PRO A 34 -10.95 -4.65 -0.90
CA PRO A 34 -10.72 -5.52 0.24
C PRO A 34 -9.25 -5.47 0.68
N GLY A 35 -9.04 -5.16 1.97
CA GLY A 35 -7.72 -5.08 2.57
C GLY A 35 -6.98 -3.75 2.35
N THR A 36 -7.58 -2.79 1.62
CA THR A 36 -7.02 -1.45 1.48
C THR A 36 -7.30 -0.61 2.72
N GLN A 37 -6.28 0.12 3.19
CA GLN A 37 -6.40 1.00 4.35
C GLN A 37 -5.62 2.30 4.14
N SER A 38 -6.17 3.41 4.65
CA SER A 38 -5.41 4.65 4.77
C SER A 38 -4.35 4.49 5.85
N VAL A 39 -3.10 4.78 5.50
CA VAL A 39 -1.96 4.73 6.41
C VAL A 39 -1.16 6.02 6.30
N ARG A 40 -0.33 6.30 7.30
CA ARG A 40 0.59 7.44 7.22
C ARG A 40 2.00 6.93 7.12
N ARG A 41 2.70 7.39 6.08
CA ARG A 41 4.12 7.15 5.90
C ARG A 41 4.88 8.18 6.74
N VAL A 42 5.71 7.71 7.68
CA VAL A 42 6.52 8.59 8.52
C VAL A 42 7.96 8.49 8.05
N PHE A 43 8.49 9.61 7.55
CA PHE A 43 9.86 9.70 7.10
C PHE A 43 10.80 10.02 8.27
N PRO A 44 12.07 9.58 8.20
CA PRO A 44 13.10 10.04 9.12
C PRO A 44 13.19 11.56 9.04
N GLY A 45 12.96 12.24 10.17
CA GLY A 45 12.78 13.70 10.24
C GLY A 45 11.36 14.16 10.61
N GLY A 46 10.43 13.23 10.87
CA GLY A 46 9.10 13.55 11.41
C GLY A 46 8.08 14.02 10.37
N ARG A 47 8.48 14.11 9.10
CA ARG A 47 7.57 14.38 7.97
C ARG A 47 6.58 13.21 7.83
N ARG A 48 5.29 13.54 7.76
CA ARG A 48 4.19 12.57 7.64
C ARG A 48 3.50 12.77 6.31
N GLU A 49 3.44 11.74 5.48
CA GLU A 49 2.72 11.76 4.20
C GLU A 49 1.57 10.77 4.20
N ALA A 50 0.51 11.12 3.46
CA ALA A 50 -0.67 10.29 3.34
C ALA A 50 -0.42 9.17 2.33
N ALA A 51 -0.56 7.94 2.79
CA ALA A 51 -0.37 6.74 1.98
C ALA A 51 -1.59 5.82 2.07
N LEU A 52 -1.68 4.89 1.14
CA LEU A 52 -2.66 3.83 1.11
C LEU A 52 -1.91 2.51 1.12
N ARG A 53 -2.34 1.62 1.99
CA ARG A 53 -1.92 0.23 1.98
C ARG A 53 -2.76 -0.48 0.94
N LEU A 54 -2.19 -0.79 -0.23
CA LEU A 54 -2.87 -1.47 -1.34
C LEU A 54 -2.39 -2.91 -1.47
N PRO A 55 -3.23 -3.84 -1.97
CA PRO A 55 -2.76 -5.16 -2.33
C PRO A 55 -1.77 -5.07 -3.49
N ALA A 56 -0.66 -5.80 -3.39
CA ALA A 56 0.47 -5.74 -4.32
C ALA A 56 0.10 -6.14 -5.75
N GLU A 57 -1.00 -6.89 -5.92
CA GLU A 57 -1.58 -7.22 -7.23
C GLU A 57 -2.00 -5.97 -8.03
N LEU A 58 -2.40 -4.89 -7.35
CA LEU A 58 -2.81 -3.63 -7.98
C LEU A 58 -1.65 -2.67 -8.21
N VAL A 59 -0.47 -3.01 -7.73
CA VAL A 59 0.71 -2.14 -7.78
C VAL A 59 1.84 -2.88 -8.49
N PRO A 60 1.70 -3.15 -9.81
CA PRO A 60 2.71 -3.86 -10.58
C PRO A 60 3.98 -3.01 -10.61
N GLY A 61 5.03 -3.49 -9.93
CA GLY A 61 6.31 -2.78 -9.89
C GLY A 61 6.48 -1.78 -8.74
N ALA A 62 5.63 -1.79 -7.70
CA ALA A 62 6.05 -1.25 -6.41
C ALA A 62 7.24 -2.08 -5.89
N SER A 63 8.43 -1.68 -6.31
CA SER A 63 9.67 -2.05 -5.67
C SER A 63 9.47 -1.76 -4.20
N LEU A 64 9.42 -2.81 -3.38
CA LEU A 64 9.50 -2.73 -1.93
C LEU A 64 10.67 -1.81 -1.62
N GLY A 65 10.38 -0.55 -1.32
CA GLY A 65 11.39 0.45 -1.02
C GLY A 65 12.17 -0.06 0.19
N GLU A 66 13.35 -0.61 -0.09
CA GLU A 66 14.39 -1.10 0.82
C GLU A 66 15.00 0.10 1.59
N GLY A 67 14.15 0.88 2.27
CA GLY A 67 14.53 2.18 2.79
C GLY A 67 13.68 2.61 3.97
N GLY A 68 13.82 1.92 5.11
CA GLY A 68 13.71 2.51 6.46
C GLY A 68 12.50 3.38 6.81
N VAL A 69 11.36 3.26 6.13
CA VAL A 69 10.14 4.02 6.46
C VAL A 69 9.24 3.23 7.39
N ALA A 70 8.99 3.79 8.57
CA ALA A 70 7.99 3.28 9.50
C ALA A 70 6.59 3.69 9.03
N PHE A 71 5.69 2.72 8.95
CA PHE A 71 4.28 2.96 8.65
C PHE A 71 3.50 2.93 9.96
N ALA A 72 2.77 4.00 10.25
CA ALA A 72 1.85 4.06 11.38
C ALA A 72 0.40 3.93 10.86
N VAL A 73 -0.37 3.06 11.51
CA VAL A 73 -1.82 2.92 11.35
C VAL A 73 -2.50 3.89 12.30
#